data_AF-A0A7S0QF05-F1
#
_entry.id   AF-A0A7S0QF05-F1
#
_cell.length_a   1.000
_cell.length_b   1.000
_cell.length_c   1.000
_cell.angle_alpha   90.00
_cell.angle_beta   90.00
_cell.angle_gamma   90.00
#
_symmetry.space_group_name_H-M   'P 1'
#
loop_
_entity.id
_entity.type
_entity.pdbx_description
1 polymer ?
#
loop_
_entity_poly.entity_id
_entity_poly.type
_entity_poly.pdbx_seq_one_letter_code
_entity_poly.pdbx_strand_id
1 'polypeptide(L)'
;MVAGVEGFSFGGMAIHSTGIFRKPVHSTNPFRRSKLHMLDSAKMLLSLEHEQFENNVGGEWIGYEADFKTWGGELVPVPDWLLPGSFVEWEVVVKGFEHICSSGILPDDKGARVLFLRQTRLLPSVGCGVDSVPTEVKTLRIPMTSICASSAGSYSE
;
A
#
# COMPACT_ATOMS: atom_id res chain seq x y z
N MET A 1 24.12 64.92 19.25
CA MET A 1 23.25 65.72 20.15
C MET A 1 22.12 64.80 20.54
N VAL A 2 22.17 64.07 21.66
CA VAL A 2 22.19 64.48 23.08
C VAL A 2 20.87 65.12 23.53
N ALA A 3 20.26 64.42 24.50
CA ALA A 3 19.33 64.83 25.57
C ALA A 3 17.96 65.35 25.12
N GLY A 4 16.83 64.97 25.73
CA GLY A 4 16.49 64.54 27.09
C GLY A 4 15.08 65.12 27.34
N VAL A 5 14.26 64.86 28.35
CA VAL A 5 14.23 64.10 29.62
C VAL A 5 12.69 64.00 29.90
N GLU A 6 12.15 62.97 30.54
CA GLU A 6 11.62 62.97 31.93
C GLU A 6 10.70 61.72 31.97
N GLY A 7 10.70 60.80 32.93
CA GLY A 7 11.09 60.89 34.33
C GLY A 7 9.84 60.58 35.16
N PHE A 8 9.62 59.32 35.56
CA PHE A 8 8.72 59.00 36.68
C PHE A 8 9.23 57.75 37.41
N SER A 9 9.53 57.94 38.69
CA SER A 9 9.96 56.96 39.68
C SER A 9 8.94 56.96 40.80
N PHE A 10 8.57 55.77 41.30
CA PHE A 10 8.15 55.40 42.66
C PHE A 10 7.92 53.87 42.58
N GLY A 11 8.43 52.95 43.40
CA GLY A 11 8.96 53.01 44.76
C GLY A 11 8.24 51.93 45.60
N GLY A 12 8.92 50.81 45.93
CA GLY A 12 8.48 49.76 46.88
C GLY A 12 7.42 48.78 46.36
N MET A 13 7.29 47.53 46.82
CA MET A 13 7.66 46.94 48.10
C MET A 13 7.76 45.40 47.97
N ALA A 14 8.66 44.79 48.74
CA ALA A 14 8.92 43.36 48.78
C ALA A 14 7.87 42.56 49.60
N ILE A 15 7.49 41.42 49.04
CA ILE A 15 7.15 40.10 49.59
C ILE A 15 6.97 39.96 51.12
N HIS A 16 5.81 39.48 51.55
CA HIS A 16 5.68 38.41 52.57
C HIS A 16 4.26 37.83 52.55
N SER A 17 4.11 36.54 52.26
CA SER A 17 2.90 35.77 52.55
C SER A 17 3.31 34.41 53.09
N THR A 18 2.85 34.14 54.31
CA THR A 18 3.09 32.94 55.10
C THR A 18 2.06 31.85 54.77
N GLY A 19 2.57 30.64 54.53
CA GLY A 19 1.91 29.38 54.84
C GLY A 19 0.93 28.81 53.81
N ILE A 20 1.16 27.56 53.39
CA ILE A 20 0.30 26.40 53.71
C ILE A 20 0.91 25.14 53.06
N PHE A 21 1.15 24.14 53.91
CA PHE A 21 1.57 22.78 53.58
C PHE A 21 0.40 21.96 52.99
N ARG A 22 0.57 21.33 51.82
CA ARG A 22 -0.25 20.18 51.35
C ARG A 22 0.53 19.18 50.49
N LYS A 23 0.75 17.99 51.10
CA LYS A 23 0.91 16.59 50.66
C LYS A 23 1.46 16.22 49.25
N PRO A 24 2.22 15.10 49.14
CA PRO A 24 2.86 14.65 47.90
C PRO A 24 1.85 13.98 46.97
N VAL A 25 1.88 14.28 45.68
CA VAL A 25 1.01 13.65 44.69
C VAL A 25 1.82 13.27 43.44
N HIS A 26 1.93 11.96 43.27
CA HIS A 26 2.37 11.19 42.10
C HIS A 26 3.82 11.31 41.66
N SER A 27 4.60 10.33 42.14
CA SER A 27 5.62 9.64 41.32
C SER A 27 5.06 9.44 39.91
N THR A 28 5.50 10.26 38.96
CA THR A 28 5.35 9.97 37.55
C THR A 28 6.25 8.79 37.28
N ASN A 29 5.67 7.59 37.31
CA ASN A 29 6.35 6.37 36.92
C ASN A 29 6.87 6.56 35.48
N PRO A 30 8.19 6.74 35.25
CA PRO A 30 8.73 7.08 33.92
C PRO A 30 8.51 5.93 32.92
N PHE A 31 8.19 4.74 33.42
CA PHE A 31 7.93 3.55 32.64
C PHE A 31 6.59 3.53 31.88
N ARG A 32 5.64 4.44 32.17
CA ARG A 32 4.34 4.45 31.46
C ARG A 32 4.33 5.31 30.19
N ARG A 33 5.32 6.18 29.99
CA ARG A 33 5.40 7.08 28.81
C ARG A 33 6.03 6.42 27.58
N SER A 34 6.97 5.49 27.76
CA SER A 34 7.71 4.88 26.64
C SER A 34 6.84 4.04 25.72
N LYS A 35 5.84 3.32 26.28
CA LYS A 35 4.97 2.43 25.50
C LYS A 35 4.00 3.20 24.59
N LEU A 36 3.56 4.39 24.99
CA LEU A 36 2.65 5.21 24.19
C LEU A 36 3.37 5.79 22.96
N HIS A 37 4.56 6.37 23.17
CA HIS A 37 5.40 6.88 22.07
C HIS A 37 5.79 5.77 21.08
N MET A 38 6.10 4.57 21.58
CA MET A 38 6.44 3.43 20.73
C MET A 38 5.25 2.96 19.87
N LEU A 39 4.03 2.96 20.41
CA LEU A 39 2.83 2.60 19.65
C LEU A 39 2.48 3.66 18.59
N ASP A 40 2.70 4.95 18.89
CA ASP A 40 2.46 6.02 17.93
C ASP A 40 3.50 6.00 16.80
N SER A 41 4.77 5.70 17.11
CA SER A 41 5.80 5.46 16.09
C SER A 41 5.51 4.23 15.24
N ALA A 42 5.05 3.12 15.83
CA ALA A 42 4.69 1.91 15.10
C ALA A 42 3.50 2.14 14.15
N LYS A 43 2.48 2.86 14.59
CA LYS A 43 1.34 3.25 13.73
C LYS A 43 1.78 4.16 12.58
N MET A 44 2.71 5.08 12.84
CA MET A 44 3.25 5.97 11.83
C MET A 44 4.04 5.21 10.75
N LEU A 45 4.89 4.26 11.16
CA LEU A 45 5.62 3.42 10.22
C LEU A 45 4.68 2.56 9.36
N LEU A 46 3.69 1.92 9.97
CA LEU A 46 2.66 1.16 9.22
C LEU A 46 1.88 2.04 8.25
N SER A 47 1.59 3.29 8.61
CA SER A 47 0.91 4.22 7.70
C SER A 47 1.78 4.63 6.51
N LEU A 48 3.08 4.82 6.72
CA LEU A 48 4.04 5.12 5.66
C LEU A 48 4.25 3.92 4.73
N GLU A 49 4.33 2.71 5.29
CA GLU A 49 4.40 1.46 4.51
C GLU A 49 3.16 1.25 3.64
N HIS A 50 1.97 1.57 4.16
CA HIS A 50 0.73 1.52 3.38
C HIS A 50 0.70 2.55 2.24
N GLU A 51 1.09 3.80 2.52
CA GLU A 51 1.15 4.85 1.50
C GLU A 51 2.16 4.50 0.39
N GLN A 52 3.31 3.96 0.77
CA GLN A 52 4.30 3.50 -0.20
C GLN A 52 3.79 2.31 -1.03
N PHE A 53 3.12 1.34 -0.39
CA PHE A 53 2.49 0.23 -1.11
C PHE A 53 1.44 0.73 -2.11
N GLU A 54 0.58 1.66 -1.71
CA GLU A 54 -0.43 2.26 -2.57
C GLU A 54 0.14 2.94 -3.80
N ASN A 55 1.18 3.75 -3.58
CA ASN A 55 1.86 4.45 -4.66
C ASN A 55 2.55 3.47 -5.62
N ASN A 56 3.05 2.35 -5.10
CA ASN A 56 3.73 1.34 -5.91
C ASN A 56 2.78 0.40 -6.65
N VAL A 57 1.61 0.09 -6.07
CA VAL A 57 0.64 -0.85 -6.67
C VAL A 57 -0.31 -0.13 -7.64
N GLY A 58 -0.48 1.18 -7.51
CA GLY A 58 -1.34 1.97 -8.38
C GLY A 58 -0.76 2.11 -9.79
N GLY A 59 -1.56 1.80 -10.82
CA GLY A 59 -1.18 2.06 -12.20
C GLY A 59 -1.73 1.07 -13.21
N GLU A 60 -1.23 1.19 -14.43
CA GLU A 60 -1.46 0.26 -15.53
C GLU A 60 -0.19 -0.56 -15.77
N TRP A 61 -0.33 -1.87 -15.79
CA TRP A 61 0.77 -2.81 -15.95
C TRP A 61 0.54 -3.65 -17.19
N ILE A 62 1.47 -3.62 -18.13
CA ILE A 62 1.44 -4.44 -19.33
C ILE A 62 2.60 -5.42 -19.25
N GLY A 63 2.31 -6.70 -19.42
CA GLY A 63 3.32 -7.75 -19.33
C GLY A 63 2.85 -9.05 -19.97
N TYR A 64 3.58 -10.12 -19.66
CA TYR A 64 3.27 -11.46 -20.14
C TYR A 64 2.93 -12.37 -18.96
N GLU A 65 1.87 -13.14 -19.12
CA GLU A 65 1.44 -14.18 -18.18
C GLU A 65 1.81 -15.54 -18.77
N ALA A 66 2.48 -16.37 -17.98
CA ALA A 66 2.85 -17.73 -18.37
C ALA A 66 2.89 -18.65 -17.16
N ASP A 67 2.48 -19.89 -17.36
CA ASP A 67 2.53 -20.93 -16.34
C ASP A 67 3.81 -21.76 -16.46
N PHE A 68 4.35 -22.16 -15.32
CA PHE A 68 5.56 -22.98 -15.23
C PHE A 68 5.27 -24.25 -14.44
N LYS A 69 5.89 -25.36 -14.85
CA LYS A 69 5.86 -26.60 -14.08
C LYS A 69 6.59 -26.38 -12.75
N THR A 70 5.98 -26.87 -11.68
CA THR A 70 6.54 -26.80 -10.32
C THR A 70 7.90 -27.48 -10.22
N TRP A 71 8.07 -28.63 -10.87
CA TRP A 71 9.35 -29.31 -11.00
C TRP A 71 9.98 -29.01 -12.36
N GLY A 72 11.23 -28.56 -12.37
CA GLY A 72 12.01 -28.31 -13.59
C GLY A 72 11.88 -26.90 -14.20
N GLY A 73 10.84 -26.13 -13.85
CA GLY A 73 10.71 -24.73 -14.30
C GLY A 73 10.43 -24.57 -15.80
N GLU A 74 9.95 -25.62 -16.45
CA GLU A 74 9.58 -25.59 -17.86
C GLU A 74 8.26 -24.83 -18.05
N LEU A 75 8.16 -24.05 -19.11
CA LEU A 75 6.91 -23.39 -19.51
C LEU A 75 5.83 -24.42 -19.84
N VAL A 76 4.65 -24.23 -19.28
CA VAL A 76 3.44 -24.98 -19.59
C VAL A 76 2.80 -24.34 -20.83
N PRO A 77 2.56 -25.09 -21.91
CA PRO A 77 1.89 -24.56 -23.08
C PRO A 77 0.43 -24.22 -22.77
N VAL A 78 -0.07 -23.20 -23.46
CA VAL A 78 -1.48 -22.84 -23.43
C VAL A 78 -2.30 -23.99 -24.02
N PRO A 79 -3.40 -24.42 -23.37
CA PRO A 79 -4.27 -25.46 -23.90
C PRO A 79 -4.90 -25.12 -25.26
N ASP A 80 -4.99 -26.09 -26.16
CA ASP A 80 -5.50 -25.92 -27.53
C ASP A 80 -6.90 -25.30 -27.61
N TRP A 81 -7.76 -25.54 -26.60
CA TRP A 81 -9.12 -24.99 -26.57
C TRP A 81 -9.18 -23.46 -26.34
N LEU A 82 -8.06 -22.85 -25.92
CA LEU A 82 -7.90 -21.40 -25.83
C LEU A 82 -7.25 -20.81 -27.09
N LEU A 83 -6.84 -21.65 -28.04
CA LEU A 83 -6.16 -21.24 -29.25
C LEU A 83 -7.11 -21.22 -30.45
N PRO A 84 -6.91 -20.31 -31.42
CA PRO A 84 -7.56 -20.42 -32.71
C PRO A 84 -7.23 -21.76 -33.38
N GLY A 85 -8.20 -22.36 -34.08
CA GLY A 85 -7.99 -23.64 -34.78
C GLY A 85 -6.79 -23.63 -35.72
N SER A 86 -6.48 -22.49 -36.35
CA SER A 86 -5.30 -22.34 -37.21
C SER A 86 -3.97 -22.48 -36.47
N PHE A 87 -3.88 -22.04 -35.21
CA PHE A 87 -2.67 -22.23 -34.41
C PHE A 87 -2.43 -23.72 -34.13
N VAL A 88 -3.51 -24.47 -33.88
CA VAL A 88 -3.45 -25.91 -33.68
C VAL A 88 -3.06 -26.62 -34.98
N GLU A 89 -3.66 -26.24 -36.11
CA GLU A 89 -3.34 -26.80 -37.44
C GLU A 89 -1.88 -26.56 -37.85
N TRP A 90 -1.32 -25.41 -37.47
CA TRP A 90 0.07 -25.05 -37.78
C TRP A 90 1.07 -25.47 -36.71
N GLU A 91 0.63 -26.23 -35.70
CA GLU A 91 1.45 -26.72 -34.58
C GLU A 91 2.19 -25.59 -33.83
N VAL A 92 1.54 -24.42 -33.73
CA VAL A 92 2.10 -23.25 -33.03
C VAL A 92 1.96 -23.45 -31.52
N VAL A 93 3.09 -23.64 -30.84
CA VAL A 93 3.14 -23.80 -29.39
C VAL A 93 3.14 -22.44 -28.70
N VAL A 94 1.98 -21.99 -28.23
CA VAL A 94 1.83 -20.79 -27.41
C VAL A 94 2.12 -21.13 -25.95
N LYS A 95 2.92 -20.31 -25.27
CA LYS A 95 3.39 -20.56 -23.88
C LYS A 95 2.90 -19.54 -22.86
N GLY A 96 2.04 -18.61 -23.28
CA GLY A 96 1.51 -17.57 -22.41
C GLY A 96 0.67 -16.57 -23.18
N PHE A 97 0.26 -15.53 -22.47
CA PHE A 97 -0.59 -14.47 -23.00
C PHE A 97 0.01 -13.11 -22.68
N GLU A 98 -0.28 -12.13 -23.54
CA GLU A 98 -0.11 -10.74 -23.14
C GLU A 98 -1.22 -10.37 -22.16
N HIS A 99 -0.85 -9.65 -21.11
CA HIS A 99 -1.70 -9.37 -19.97
C HIS A 99 -1.59 -7.91 -19.57
N ILE A 100 -2.73 -7.24 -19.47
CA ILE A 100 -2.88 -5.85 -19.02
C ILE A 100 -3.58 -5.85 -17.67
N CYS A 101 -3.01 -5.18 -16.67
CA CYS A 101 -3.57 -5.07 -15.33
C CYS A 101 -3.71 -3.61 -14.92
N SER A 102 -4.93 -3.15 -14.65
CA SER A 102 -5.18 -1.87 -13.99
C SER A 102 -5.34 -2.11 -12.50
N SER A 103 -4.57 -1.42 -11.67
CA SER A 103 -4.62 -1.61 -10.21
C SER A 103 -4.61 -0.31 -9.43
N GLY A 104 -5.21 -0.35 -8.24
CA GLY A 104 -5.21 0.78 -7.31
C GLY A 104 -5.97 0.47 -6.03
N ILE A 105 -5.71 1.26 -4.99
CA ILE A 105 -6.46 1.18 -3.74
C ILE A 105 -7.64 2.14 -3.79
N LEU A 106 -8.85 1.59 -3.68
CA LEU A 106 -10.09 2.34 -3.68
C LEU A 106 -10.92 1.98 -2.44
N PRO A 107 -11.75 2.90 -1.92
CA PRO A 107 -12.75 2.53 -0.93
C PRO A 107 -13.82 1.63 -1.58
N ASP A 108 -14.30 0.64 -0.83
CA ASP A 108 -15.51 -0.11 -1.17
C ASP A 108 -16.77 0.65 -0.75
N ASP A 109 -17.94 0.06 -1.04
CA ASP A 109 -19.24 0.65 -0.73
C ASP A 109 -19.45 0.89 0.79
N LYS A 110 -18.64 0.25 1.64
CA LYS A 110 -18.65 0.39 3.10
C LYS A 110 -17.53 1.31 3.61
N GLY A 111 -16.77 1.93 2.71
CA GLY A 111 -15.63 2.80 3.04
C GLY A 111 -14.37 2.05 3.45
N ALA A 112 -14.35 0.71 3.37
CA ALA A 112 -13.15 -0.08 3.63
C ALA A 112 -12.20 -0.03 2.44
N ARG A 113 -10.89 0.00 2.71
CA ARG A 113 -9.87 0.08 1.68
C ARG A 113 -9.67 -1.28 1.01
N VAL A 114 -9.82 -1.32 -0.32
CA VAL A 114 -9.65 -2.53 -1.11
C VAL A 114 -8.66 -2.29 -2.24
N LEU A 115 -7.81 -3.28 -2.50
CA LEU A 115 -7.04 -3.37 -3.73
C LEU A 115 -7.98 -3.82 -4.84
N PHE A 116 -8.21 -2.91 -5.78
CA PHE A 116 -8.92 -3.19 -7.02
C PHE A 116 -7.91 -3.63 -8.08
N LEU A 117 -8.18 -4.76 -8.72
CA LEU A 117 -7.40 -5.25 -9.87
C LEU A 117 -8.37 -5.52 -11.01
N ARG A 118 -8.07 -5.00 -12.20
CA ARG A 118 -8.73 -5.36 -13.45
C ARG A 118 -7.69 -5.97 -14.37
N GLN A 119 -7.75 -7.28 -14.50
CA GLN A 119 -6.89 -8.10 -15.33
C GLN A 119 -7.55 -8.33 -16.68
N THR A 120 -6.82 -8.07 -17.76
CA THR A 120 -7.27 -8.27 -19.14
C THR A 120 -6.22 -9.09 -19.86
N ARG A 121 -6.57 -10.33 -20.19
CA ARG A 121 -5.74 -11.24 -20.98
C ARG A 121 -6.10 -11.11 -22.45
N LEU A 122 -5.10 -10.94 -23.31
CA LEU A 122 -5.29 -10.92 -24.76
C LEU A 122 -5.21 -12.36 -25.29
N LEU A 123 -6.31 -12.85 -25.85
CA LEU A 123 -6.37 -14.19 -26.43
C LEU A 123 -5.76 -14.18 -27.84
N PRO A 124 -5.03 -15.22 -28.24
CA PRO A 124 -4.44 -15.29 -29.58
C PRO A 124 -5.49 -15.19 -30.68
N SER A 125 -5.17 -14.48 -31.75
CA SER A 125 -6.04 -14.29 -32.90
C SER A 125 -5.28 -14.41 -34.21
N VAL A 126 -5.95 -14.91 -35.26
CA VAL A 126 -5.42 -15.04 -36.61
C VAL A 126 -6.30 -14.31 -37.62
N GLY A 127 -5.67 -13.63 -38.58
CA GLY A 127 -6.35 -12.97 -39.70
C GLY A 127 -5.57 -11.79 -40.25
N CYS A 128 -5.65 -11.56 -41.57
CA CYS A 128 -5.12 -10.36 -42.19
C CYS A 128 -6.17 -9.24 -42.07
N GLY A 129 -6.09 -8.46 -40.99
CA GLY A 129 -7.05 -7.37 -40.72
C GLY A 129 -7.84 -7.50 -39.42
N VAL A 130 -7.30 -8.22 -38.43
CA VAL A 130 -7.90 -8.25 -37.09
C VAL A 130 -7.76 -6.85 -36.47
N ASP A 131 -8.86 -6.11 -36.41
CA ASP A 131 -8.96 -4.77 -35.81
C ASP A 131 -9.19 -4.81 -34.29
N SER A 132 -9.47 -6.01 -33.76
CA SER A 132 -9.80 -6.25 -32.37
C SER A 132 -9.31 -7.64 -31.93
N VAL A 133 -8.63 -7.68 -30.79
CA VAL A 133 -8.14 -8.94 -30.20
C VAL A 133 -9.18 -9.42 -29.17
N PRO A 134 -9.61 -10.70 -29.20
CA PRO A 134 -10.47 -11.25 -28.17
C PRO A 134 -9.79 -11.14 -26.80
N THR A 135 -10.55 -10.79 -25.77
CA THR A 135 -10.00 -10.60 -24.42
C THR A 135 -10.79 -11.35 -23.35
N GLU A 136 -10.08 -11.84 -22.34
CA GLU A 136 -10.69 -12.30 -21.09
C GLU A 136 -10.45 -11.25 -20.01
N VAL A 137 -11.53 -10.75 -19.40
CA VAL A 137 -11.44 -9.73 -18.34
C VAL A 137 -11.84 -10.33 -17.01
N LYS A 138 -11.00 -10.15 -16.00
CA LYS A 138 -11.23 -10.55 -14.62
C LYS A 138 -11.06 -9.35 -13.70
N THR A 139 -12.02 -9.14 -12.82
CA THR A 139 -11.96 -8.09 -11.81
C THR A 139 -11.87 -8.72 -10.42
N LEU A 140 -10.93 -8.26 -9.62
CA LEU A 140 -10.70 -8.70 -8.26
C LEU A 140 -10.78 -7.51 -7.30
N ARG A 141 -11.33 -7.76 -6.12
CA ARG A 141 -11.37 -6.81 -5.00
C ARG A 141 -10.82 -7.52 -3.78
N ILE A 142 -9.65 -7.10 -3.33
CA ILE A 142 -8.94 -7.74 -2.22
C ILE A 142 -8.94 -6.76 -1.04
N PRO A 143 -9.54 -7.11 0.11
CA PRO A 143 -9.46 -6.27 1.30
C PRO A 143 -8.01 -6.05 1.72
N MET A 144 -7.63 -4.80 2.01
CA MET A 144 -6.27 -4.49 2.47
C MET A 144 -5.87 -5.25 3.73
N THR A 145 -6.84 -5.55 4.60
CA THR A 145 -6.65 -6.38 5.80
C THR A 145 -6.13 -7.78 5.48
N SER A 146 -6.49 -8.35 4.32
CA SER A 146 -6.04 -9.68 3.90
C SER A 146 -4.60 -9.67 3.38
N ILE A 147 -4.12 -8.54 2.84
CA ILE A 147 -2.76 -8.38 2.31
C ILE A 147 -1.77 -8.22 3.47
N CYS A 148 -2.12 -7.45 4.50
CA CYS A 148 -1.27 -7.24 5.68
C CYS A 148 -1.11 -8.51 6.53
N ALA A 149 -2.08 -9.43 6.50
CA ALA A 149 -2.02 -10.67 7.27
C ALA A 149 -1.01 -11.69 6.69
N SER A 150 -0.82 -11.68 5.37
CA SER A 150 0.08 -12.61 4.66
C SER A 150 1.55 -12.15 4.63
N SER A 151 1.83 -10.84 4.74
CA SER A 151 3.21 -10.34 4.83
C SER A 151 3.92 -10.70 6.14
N ALA A 152 3.17 -10.98 7.21
CA ALA A 152 3.72 -11.34 8.52
C ALA A 152 4.26 -12.79 8.62
N GLY A 153 4.03 -13.64 7.60
CA GLY A 153 4.33 -15.08 7.67
C GLY A 153 5.26 -15.64 6.59
N SER A 154 5.83 -14.82 5.71
CA SER A 154 6.35 -15.30 4.41
C SER A 154 7.87 -15.28 4.23
N TYR A 155 8.66 -15.01 5.28
CA TYR A 155 10.12 -15.10 5.20
C TYR A 155 10.66 -15.93 6.36
N SER A 156 10.85 -17.22 6.11
CA SER A 156 11.80 -18.06 6.85
C SER A 156 12.80 -18.58 5.83
N GLU A 157 14.06 -18.18 6.01
CA GLU A 157 15.24 -18.67 5.26
C GLU A 157 15.38 -20.19 5.31
#